data_AF-A0A8J4EA34-F1
#
_entry.id   AF-A0A8J4EA34-F1
#
_cell.length_a   1.000
_cell.length_b   1.000
_cell.length_c   1.000
_cell.angle_alpha   90.00
_cell.angle_beta   90.00
_cell.angle_gamma   90.00
#
_symmetry.space_group_name_H-M   'P 1'
#
loop_
_entity.id
_entity.type
_entity.pdbx_description
1 polymer ?
#
loop_
_entity_poly.entity_id
_entity_poly.type
_entity_poly.pdbx_seq_one_letter_code
_entity_poly.pdbx_strand_id
1 'polypeptide(L)'
;MRLRVAIVAAAVTTVLATVGTTVTTLAVADASVAGPRVGSVAAASWSASFDGFPGAAWKTAWGVVPGGQFGFDRMFAMTGGGLLVRYGAGSSAPSCTNCPSGGGGQFYTDLDTLGLSSMATSRTLSLRYQLKFPAGHDFGRGGKLPGLYGGSPGEASGGNHGDAWSTRFMWRNGNQGEVYFYSPDEDGYGRDLGLGAWRYPADDAYHTIEQFVDRSRQTITVWFDGVQVFTTAVTGIGAIDFSGIFFSTFYGGHSTEWGPAVASEVRFRNFSLSTAVQH
;
A
#
# COMPACT_ATOMS: atom_id res chain seq x y z
N MET A 1 29.00 -37.98 47.54
CA MET A 1 27.54 -37.70 47.48
C MET A 1 27.35 -36.20 47.69
N ARG A 2 26.68 -35.53 46.76
CA ARG A 2 26.76 -34.08 46.51
C ARG A 2 25.79 -33.26 47.39
N LEU A 3 26.28 -32.10 47.86
CA LEU A 3 25.59 -30.80 48.00
C LEU A 3 24.43 -30.71 49.04
N ARG A 4 24.17 -29.63 49.80
CA ARG A 4 24.59 -28.22 49.87
C ARG A 4 24.55 -27.78 51.34
N VAL A 5 25.52 -26.97 51.78
CA VAL A 5 25.53 -26.31 53.09
C VAL A 5 24.78 -24.99 52.97
N ALA A 6 23.81 -24.77 53.87
CA ALA A 6 23.14 -23.49 54.07
C ALA A 6 23.90 -22.71 55.15
N ILE A 7 24.25 -21.45 54.88
CA ILE A 7 24.77 -20.53 55.89
C ILE A 7 23.90 -19.27 55.85
N VAL A 8 23.22 -19.05 56.97
CA VAL A 8 22.51 -17.82 57.33
C VAL A 8 23.56 -16.81 57.79
N ALA A 9 23.61 -15.64 57.17
CA ALA A 9 24.47 -14.54 57.61
C ALA A 9 23.64 -13.48 58.33
N ALA A 10 24.04 -13.16 59.57
CA ALA A 10 23.45 -12.15 60.42
C ALA A 10 23.78 -10.73 59.94
N ALA A 11 22.85 -9.80 60.17
CA ALA A 11 23.02 -8.38 59.91
C ALA A 11 23.99 -7.75 60.92
N VAL A 12 24.97 -6.98 60.41
CA VAL A 12 25.75 -6.03 61.19
C VAL A 12 25.52 -4.65 60.59
N THR A 13 24.93 -3.77 61.38
CA THR A 13 24.74 -2.36 61.07
C THR A 13 26.05 -1.63 61.35
N THR A 14 26.66 -1.05 60.34
CA THR A 14 27.77 -0.09 60.50
C THR A 14 27.40 1.21 59.82
N VAL A 15 27.19 2.23 60.64
CA VAL A 15 27.06 3.64 60.23
C VAL A 15 28.46 4.12 59.84
N LEU A 16 28.62 4.63 58.63
CA LEU A 16 29.80 5.41 58.23
C LEU A 16 29.36 6.72 57.59
N ALA A 17 29.78 7.79 58.24
CA ALA A 17 29.56 9.18 57.89
C ALA A 17 30.22 9.53 56.55
N THR A 18 29.54 10.37 55.79
CA THR A 18 29.99 10.97 54.53
C THR A 18 31.14 11.94 54.75
N VAL A 19 32.25 11.73 54.05
CA VAL A 19 33.24 12.77 53.77
C VAL A 19 33.37 12.87 52.26
N GLY A 20 32.95 14.01 51.71
CA GLY A 20 33.03 14.30 50.29
C GLY A 20 34.46 14.61 49.87
N THR A 21 34.95 13.88 48.87
CA THR A 21 36.15 14.24 48.09
C THR A 21 35.82 14.12 46.61
N THR A 22 35.82 15.26 45.93
CA THR A 22 35.70 15.39 44.48
C THR A 22 36.92 14.78 43.82
N VAL A 23 36.72 13.74 42.99
CA VAL A 23 37.75 13.19 42.11
C VAL A 23 37.52 13.78 40.71
N THR A 24 38.42 14.66 40.27
CA THR A 24 38.42 15.19 38.91
C THR A 24 39.14 14.20 38.00
N THR A 25 38.41 13.38 37.26
CA THR A 25 38.99 12.56 36.18
C THR A 25 39.22 13.45 34.94
N LEU A 26 40.49 13.65 34.57
CA LEU A 26 40.88 14.21 33.28
C LEU A 26 40.56 13.19 32.18
N ALA A 27 39.53 13.46 31.38
CA ALA A 27 39.26 12.69 30.16
C ALA A 27 40.28 13.10 29.09
N VAL A 28 41.08 12.14 28.61
CA VAL A 28 41.87 12.29 27.40
C VAL A 28 40.91 12.18 26.23
N ALA A 29 40.76 13.26 25.46
CA ALA A 29 39.94 13.25 24.25
C ALA A 29 40.72 12.57 23.12
N ASP A 30 40.31 11.36 22.74
CA ASP A 30 40.71 10.78 21.47
C ASP A 30 40.03 11.55 20.33
N ALA A 31 40.81 12.33 19.61
CA ALA A 31 40.38 12.99 18.38
C ALA A 31 40.30 11.95 17.25
N SER A 32 39.21 11.16 17.22
CA SER A 32 38.87 10.40 16.03
C SER A 32 38.40 11.39 14.96
N VAL A 33 39.20 11.53 13.89
CA VAL A 33 38.84 12.29 12.69
C VAL A 33 37.53 11.72 12.13
N ALA A 34 36.45 12.46 12.29
CA ALA A 34 35.16 12.12 11.69
C ALA A 34 35.30 12.23 10.17
N GLY A 35 35.27 11.09 9.48
CA GLY A 35 35.09 11.05 8.04
C GLY A 35 33.78 11.77 7.65
N PRO A 36 33.65 12.24 6.39
CA PRO A 36 32.46 12.95 5.96
C PRO A 36 31.23 12.07 6.21
N ARG A 37 30.31 12.55 7.06
CA ARG A 37 28.99 11.94 7.22
C ARG A 37 28.30 12.05 5.86
N VAL A 38 28.19 10.94 5.14
CA VAL A 38 27.26 10.83 4.02
C VAL A 38 25.89 11.10 4.61
N GLY A 39 25.33 12.29 4.35
CA GLY A 39 23.97 12.62 4.76
C GLY A 39 23.04 11.55 4.19
N SER A 40 22.23 10.91 5.02
CA SER A 40 21.14 10.07 4.54
C SER A 40 20.22 10.96 3.72
N VAL A 41 20.21 10.79 2.40
CA VAL A 41 19.24 11.47 1.54
C VAL A 41 17.87 11.00 2.02
N ALA A 42 17.05 11.91 2.53
CA ALA A 42 15.69 11.59 2.96
C ALA A 42 14.94 10.99 1.77
N ALA A 43 14.19 9.90 2.01
CA ALA A 43 13.39 9.29 0.96
C ALA A 43 12.40 10.32 0.41
N ALA A 44 12.28 10.41 -0.92
CA ALA A 44 11.27 11.27 -1.53
C ALA A 44 9.89 10.75 -1.12
N SER A 45 8.96 11.65 -0.80
CA SER A 45 7.61 11.30 -0.36
C SER A 45 6.55 12.21 -0.98
N TRP A 46 5.40 11.63 -1.33
CA TRP A 46 4.21 12.35 -1.76
C TRP A 46 3.00 11.83 -0.98
N SER A 47 2.02 12.69 -0.73
CA SER A 47 0.73 12.29 -0.16
C SER A 47 -0.35 13.24 -0.65
N ALA A 48 -1.58 12.75 -0.80
CA ALA A 48 -2.73 13.58 -1.12
C ALA A 48 -4.00 13.10 -0.39
N SER A 49 -4.89 14.07 -0.11
CA SER A 49 -6.24 13.81 0.40
C SER A 49 -7.27 13.83 -0.73
N PHE A 50 -8.46 13.31 -0.47
CA PHE A 50 -9.61 13.39 -1.38
C PHE A 50 -10.46 14.66 -1.19
N ASP A 51 -9.94 15.66 -0.50
CA ASP A 51 -10.67 16.93 -0.32
C ASP A 51 -10.90 17.60 -1.67
N GLY A 52 -12.14 18.03 -1.92
CA GLY A 52 -12.53 18.63 -3.18
C GLY A 52 -12.68 17.66 -4.35
N PHE A 53 -12.61 16.34 -4.13
CA PHE A 53 -12.95 15.35 -5.17
C PHE A 53 -14.38 15.57 -5.70
N PRO A 54 -14.64 15.45 -7.02
CA PRO A 54 -13.71 15.21 -8.13
C PRO A 54 -13.32 16.51 -8.88
N GLY A 55 -13.22 17.64 -8.18
CA GLY A 55 -12.96 18.95 -8.74
C GLY A 55 -11.57 19.10 -9.39
N ALA A 56 -11.38 20.18 -10.16
CA ALA A 56 -10.15 20.43 -10.91
C ALA A 56 -8.90 20.49 -10.02
N ALA A 57 -8.99 21.18 -8.87
CA ALA A 57 -7.88 21.26 -7.92
C ALA A 57 -7.47 19.88 -7.37
N TRP A 58 -8.45 19.02 -7.06
CA TRP A 58 -8.18 17.64 -6.65
C TRP A 58 -7.50 16.85 -7.78
N LYS A 59 -7.99 16.97 -9.02
CA LYS A 59 -7.38 16.31 -10.18
C LYS A 59 -5.93 16.73 -10.39
N THR A 60 -5.61 18.01 -10.24
CA THR A 60 -4.23 18.51 -10.30
C THR A 60 -3.38 17.94 -9.16
N ALA A 61 -3.89 17.97 -7.92
CA ALA A 61 -3.17 17.46 -6.76
C ALA A 61 -2.91 15.93 -6.80
N TRP A 62 -3.75 15.19 -7.52
CA TRP A 62 -3.61 13.75 -7.77
C TRP A 62 -2.97 13.42 -9.12
N GLY A 63 -2.63 14.40 -9.96
CA GLY A 63 -2.07 14.15 -11.28
C GLY A 63 -2.97 13.27 -12.14
N VAL A 64 -4.29 13.45 -12.05
CA VAL A 64 -5.26 12.55 -12.67
C VAL A 64 -5.11 12.58 -14.19
N VAL A 65 -4.85 11.42 -14.77
CA VAL A 65 -4.77 11.25 -16.23
C VAL A 65 -6.16 11.44 -16.84
N PRO A 66 -6.34 12.26 -17.89
CA PRO A 66 -7.65 12.50 -18.51
C PRO A 66 -8.37 11.24 -19.04
N GLY A 67 -7.64 10.17 -19.37
CA GLY A 67 -8.18 8.90 -19.89
C GLY A 67 -8.26 7.79 -18.83
N GLY A 68 -9.12 6.79 -19.07
CA GLY A 68 -9.22 5.59 -18.23
C GLY A 68 -10.00 5.76 -16.91
N GLN A 69 -10.70 6.88 -16.74
CA GLN A 69 -11.52 7.18 -15.57
C GLN A 69 -12.95 6.63 -15.73
N PHE A 70 -13.54 6.11 -14.64
CA PHE A 70 -14.97 5.85 -14.57
C PHE A 70 -15.48 5.86 -13.12
N GLY A 71 -16.79 6.01 -12.94
CA GLY A 71 -17.46 5.77 -11.66
C GLY A 71 -17.30 6.87 -10.61
N PHE A 72 -16.89 8.08 -11.00
CA PHE A 72 -16.79 9.22 -10.07
C PHE A 72 -18.14 9.60 -9.46
N ASP A 73 -19.25 9.31 -10.14
CA ASP A 73 -20.62 9.43 -9.64
C ASP A 73 -20.94 8.49 -8.45
N ARG A 74 -20.07 7.52 -8.16
CA ARG A 74 -20.19 6.54 -7.06
C ARG A 74 -19.10 6.68 -6.01
N MET A 75 -18.29 7.73 -6.12
CA MET A 75 -17.21 8.06 -5.21
C MET A 75 -17.51 9.39 -4.52
N PHE A 76 -17.34 9.43 -3.20
CA PHE A 76 -17.74 10.57 -2.39
C PHE A 76 -16.60 10.96 -1.46
N ALA A 77 -16.14 12.22 -1.56
CA ALA A 77 -15.21 12.78 -0.59
C ALA A 77 -15.81 12.72 0.81
N MET A 78 -15.00 12.33 1.78
CA MET A 78 -15.36 12.25 3.19
C MET A 78 -14.66 13.38 3.95
N THR A 79 -15.30 13.85 5.03
CA THR A 79 -14.62 14.71 6.02
C THR A 79 -13.33 14.04 6.50
N GLY A 80 -12.24 14.82 6.57
CA GLY A 80 -10.92 14.31 6.92
C GLY A 80 -10.15 13.69 5.76
N GLY A 81 -10.47 14.07 4.51
CA GLY A 81 -9.65 13.74 3.35
C GLY A 81 -9.78 12.30 2.83
N GLY A 82 -10.80 11.56 3.26
CA GLY A 82 -11.07 10.19 2.81
C GLY A 82 -11.97 10.12 1.57
N LEU A 83 -12.10 8.92 1.01
CA LEU A 83 -13.01 8.60 -0.09
C LEU A 83 -13.90 7.43 0.29
N LEU A 84 -15.20 7.59 0.13
CA LEU A 84 -16.18 6.50 0.20
C LEU A 84 -16.52 6.07 -1.23
N VAL A 85 -16.38 4.79 -1.53
CA VAL A 85 -16.73 4.23 -2.84
C VAL A 85 -17.91 3.27 -2.66
N ARG A 86 -18.97 3.46 -3.46
CA ARG A 86 -20.17 2.61 -3.44
C ARG A 86 -20.15 1.53 -4.51
N TYR A 87 -20.66 0.36 -4.16
CA TYR A 87 -20.85 -0.79 -5.04
C TYR A 87 -22.32 -1.19 -4.99
N GLY A 88 -23.03 -1.12 -6.12
CA GLY A 88 -24.41 -1.55 -6.17
C GLY A 88 -24.56 -3.07 -6.04
N ALA A 89 -25.72 -3.53 -5.58
CA ALA A 89 -26.04 -4.95 -5.54
C ALA A 89 -25.96 -5.56 -6.96
N GLY A 90 -25.26 -6.68 -7.11
CA GLY A 90 -25.01 -7.35 -8.38
C GLY A 90 -24.05 -6.60 -9.33
N SER A 91 -23.38 -5.54 -8.87
CA SER A 91 -22.39 -4.83 -9.68
C SER A 91 -21.15 -5.69 -9.95
N SER A 92 -20.51 -5.50 -11.10
CA SER A 92 -19.31 -6.25 -11.50
C SER A 92 -18.34 -5.31 -12.22
N ALA A 93 -17.46 -5.86 -13.06
CA ALA A 93 -16.56 -5.05 -13.87
C ALA A 93 -17.35 -4.03 -14.71
N PRO A 94 -16.77 -2.86 -15.03
CA PRO A 94 -17.44 -1.84 -15.86
C PRO A 94 -17.81 -2.35 -17.26
N SER A 95 -17.22 -3.46 -17.70
CA SER A 95 -17.55 -4.14 -18.96
C SER A 95 -18.76 -5.08 -18.87
N CYS A 96 -19.35 -5.29 -17.69
CA CYS A 96 -20.54 -6.11 -17.53
C CYS A 96 -21.78 -5.42 -18.10
N THR A 97 -22.32 -5.93 -19.21
CA THR A 97 -23.45 -5.32 -19.92
C THR A 97 -24.83 -5.72 -19.40
N ASN A 98 -24.90 -6.79 -18.59
CA ASN A 98 -26.15 -7.31 -18.02
C ASN A 98 -26.21 -7.18 -16.47
N CYS A 99 -25.29 -6.44 -15.87
CA CYS A 99 -25.30 -6.21 -14.43
C CYS A 99 -26.40 -5.20 -14.04
N PRO A 100 -27.17 -5.47 -12.96
CA PRO A 100 -28.32 -4.64 -12.58
C PRO A 100 -27.92 -3.26 -12.04
N SER A 101 -26.66 -3.09 -11.64
CA SER A 101 -26.14 -1.83 -11.12
C SER A 101 -24.65 -1.66 -11.43
N GLY A 102 -24.19 -0.41 -11.42
CA GLY A 102 -22.77 -0.08 -11.44
C GLY A 102 -22.17 -0.11 -10.03
N GLY A 103 -20.84 -0.23 -9.95
CA GLY A 103 -20.14 -0.21 -8.69
C GLY A 103 -18.70 0.24 -8.86
N GLY A 104 -18.15 0.81 -7.80
CA GLY A 104 -16.76 1.19 -7.80
C GLY A 104 -16.43 2.34 -8.74
N GLY A 105 -15.14 2.48 -8.99
CA GLY A 105 -14.62 3.35 -10.04
C GLY A 105 -13.10 3.29 -10.15
N GLN A 106 -12.57 4.13 -11.02
CA GLN A 106 -11.18 4.05 -11.44
C GLN A 106 -10.64 5.40 -11.91
N PHE A 107 -9.34 5.60 -11.72
CA PHE A 107 -8.54 6.61 -12.39
C PHE A 107 -7.04 6.24 -12.28
N TYR A 108 -6.22 6.88 -13.11
CA TYR A 108 -4.77 6.80 -13.05
C TYR A 108 -4.19 8.14 -12.59
N THR A 109 -3.06 8.10 -11.89
CA THR A 109 -2.26 9.27 -11.57
C THR A 109 -0.98 9.25 -12.39
N ASP A 110 -0.44 10.41 -12.74
CA ASP A 110 0.81 10.53 -13.48
C ASP A 110 1.87 11.28 -12.65
N LEU A 111 2.98 10.60 -12.34
CA LEU A 111 4.07 11.14 -11.52
C LEU A 111 4.76 12.33 -12.17
N ASP A 112 4.91 12.35 -13.49
CA ASP A 112 5.55 13.46 -14.20
C ASP A 112 4.68 14.72 -14.13
N THR A 113 3.38 14.58 -14.30
CA THR A 113 2.38 15.66 -14.16
C THR A 113 2.32 16.20 -12.74
N LEU A 114 2.65 15.37 -11.74
CA LEU A 114 2.82 15.78 -10.35
C LEU A 114 4.16 16.47 -10.05
N GLY A 115 5.08 16.56 -11.03
CA GLY A 115 6.44 17.06 -10.83
C GLY A 115 7.33 16.09 -10.04
N LEU A 116 7.01 14.79 -10.05
CA LEU A 116 7.69 13.72 -9.32
C LEU A 116 8.49 12.79 -10.24
N SER A 117 9.08 13.31 -11.32
CA SER A 117 9.84 12.51 -12.30
C SER A 117 11.02 11.73 -11.70
N SER A 118 11.61 12.22 -10.61
CA SER A 118 12.65 11.48 -9.87
C SER A 118 12.11 10.22 -9.20
N MET A 119 10.83 10.22 -8.83
CA MET A 119 10.13 9.06 -8.30
C MET A 119 9.71 8.11 -9.44
N ALA A 120 9.29 8.65 -10.59
CA ALA A 120 8.95 7.88 -11.79
C ALA A 120 10.12 6.99 -12.26
N THR A 121 11.30 7.59 -12.35
CA THR A 121 12.56 6.93 -12.78
C THR A 121 13.29 6.21 -11.64
N SER A 122 12.75 6.22 -10.43
CA SER A 122 13.39 5.58 -9.28
C SER A 122 13.44 4.05 -9.43
N ARG A 123 14.40 3.44 -8.76
CA ARG A 123 14.52 1.98 -8.65
C ARG A 123 13.32 1.37 -7.93
N THR A 124 12.86 2.05 -6.89
CA THR A 124 11.93 1.53 -5.89
C THR A 124 10.82 2.52 -5.58
N LEU A 125 9.60 2.01 -5.44
CA LEU A 125 8.45 2.81 -5.05
C LEU A 125 7.57 2.03 -4.09
N SER A 126 7.27 2.64 -2.94
CA SER A 126 6.27 2.23 -1.98
C SER A 126 4.97 2.99 -2.25
N LEU A 127 3.85 2.28 -2.35
CA LEU A 127 2.50 2.82 -2.24
C LEU A 127 1.89 2.35 -0.93
N ARG A 128 1.37 3.29 -0.15
CA ARG A 128 0.68 3.02 1.11
C ARG A 128 -0.67 3.72 1.11
N TYR A 129 -1.68 3.06 1.65
CA TYR A 129 -2.97 3.68 1.95
C TYR A 129 -3.72 2.89 3.02
N GLN A 130 -4.78 3.51 3.55
CA GLN A 130 -5.70 2.84 4.44
C GLN A 130 -6.99 2.52 3.73
N LEU A 131 -7.54 1.34 4.03
CA LEU A 131 -8.84 0.89 3.56
C LEU A 131 -9.68 0.35 4.72
N LYS A 132 -10.99 0.50 4.62
CA LYS A 132 -11.96 0.00 5.58
C LYS A 132 -13.10 -0.67 4.84
N PHE A 133 -13.28 -1.97 5.11
CA PHE A 133 -14.50 -2.69 4.77
C PHE A 133 -15.47 -2.60 5.97
N PRO A 134 -16.75 -2.28 5.75
CA PRO A 134 -17.74 -2.22 6.82
C PRO A 134 -17.94 -3.59 7.47
N ALA A 135 -18.38 -3.61 8.73
CA ALA A 135 -18.75 -4.86 9.39
C ALA A 135 -19.78 -5.65 8.57
N GLY A 136 -19.50 -6.94 8.32
CA GLY A 136 -20.38 -7.78 7.51
C GLY A 136 -20.34 -7.52 6.00
N HIS A 137 -19.29 -6.85 5.50
CA HIS A 137 -19.07 -6.64 4.07
C HIS A 137 -19.19 -7.95 3.27
N ASP A 138 -20.01 -7.91 2.23
CA ASP A 138 -20.15 -9.01 1.28
C ASP A 138 -19.02 -8.94 0.24
N PHE A 139 -18.00 -9.78 0.39
CA PHE A 139 -16.88 -9.80 -0.55
C PHE A 139 -17.22 -10.36 -1.93
N GLY A 140 -18.41 -10.94 -2.14
CA GLY A 140 -18.75 -11.61 -3.40
C GLY A 140 -17.67 -12.64 -3.79
N ARG A 141 -17.35 -12.72 -5.08
CA ARG A 141 -16.27 -13.61 -5.58
C ARG A 141 -14.89 -12.95 -5.63
N GLY A 142 -14.86 -11.63 -5.62
CA GLY A 142 -13.64 -10.86 -5.66
C GLY A 142 -13.80 -9.49 -6.32
N GLY A 143 -12.79 -8.67 -6.13
CA GLY A 143 -12.76 -7.32 -6.67
C GLY A 143 -11.40 -6.68 -6.53
N LYS A 144 -11.26 -5.52 -7.15
CA LYS A 144 -9.99 -4.83 -7.38
C LYS A 144 -9.77 -3.78 -6.31
N LEU A 145 -8.52 -3.52 -6.00
CA LEU A 145 -8.07 -2.48 -5.08
C LEU A 145 -6.86 -1.73 -5.69
N PRO A 146 -6.64 -0.46 -5.29
CA PRO A 146 -5.56 0.35 -5.84
C PRO A 146 -4.17 -0.29 -5.72
N GLY A 147 -3.31 -0.09 -6.72
CA GLY A 147 -1.91 -0.51 -6.72
C GLY A 147 -1.05 0.39 -7.59
N LEU A 148 0.24 0.05 -7.77
CA LEU A 148 1.14 0.78 -8.65
C LEU A 148 1.03 0.31 -10.11
N TYR A 149 1.40 1.19 -11.04
CA TYR A 149 1.58 0.86 -12.45
C TYR A 149 2.76 1.60 -13.08
N GLY A 150 3.25 1.05 -14.19
CA GLY A 150 4.22 1.67 -15.08
C GLY A 150 3.81 1.50 -16.54
N GLY A 151 4.29 2.38 -17.41
CA GLY A 151 3.90 2.46 -18.82
C GLY A 151 2.56 3.17 -19.03
N SER A 152 1.98 3.01 -20.22
CA SER A 152 0.77 3.77 -20.60
C SER A 152 -0.48 3.29 -19.84
N PRO A 153 -1.35 4.21 -19.37
CA PRO A 153 -2.64 3.86 -18.78
C PRO A 153 -3.49 2.97 -19.69
N GLY A 154 -4.02 1.89 -19.14
CA GLY A 154 -4.86 0.93 -19.87
C GLY A 154 -4.11 -0.21 -20.58
N GLU A 155 -2.78 -0.19 -20.60
CA GLU A 155 -1.97 -1.23 -21.27
C GLU A 155 -1.62 -2.44 -20.40
N ALA A 156 -1.93 -2.41 -19.11
CA ALA A 156 -1.68 -3.52 -18.17
C ALA A 156 -2.94 -3.89 -17.38
N SER A 157 -4.06 -4.11 -18.08
CA SER A 157 -5.36 -4.42 -17.47
C SER A 157 -6.36 -5.02 -18.46
N GLY A 158 -7.38 -5.72 -17.97
CA GLY A 158 -8.52 -6.16 -18.80
C GLY A 158 -8.16 -7.21 -19.87
N GLY A 159 -6.98 -7.83 -19.74
CA GLY A 159 -6.42 -8.75 -20.72
C GLY A 159 -5.47 -8.09 -21.72
N ASN A 160 -5.21 -6.79 -21.58
CA ASN A 160 -4.20 -6.07 -22.34
C ASN A 160 -2.83 -6.16 -21.66
N HIS A 161 -1.80 -6.42 -22.47
CA HIS A 161 -0.39 -6.55 -22.10
C HIS A 161 0.46 -5.78 -23.12
N GLY A 162 0.42 -4.45 -23.05
CA GLY A 162 1.31 -3.56 -23.81
C GLY A 162 2.68 -3.41 -23.14
N ASP A 163 3.39 -2.33 -23.45
CA ASP A 163 4.68 -1.99 -22.83
C ASP A 163 4.46 -1.37 -21.43
N ALA A 164 3.71 -2.07 -20.59
CA ALA A 164 3.23 -1.61 -19.30
C ALA A 164 3.13 -2.75 -18.28
N TRP A 165 3.10 -2.39 -17.00
CA TRP A 165 2.87 -3.34 -15.90
C TRP A 165 1.94 -2.75 -14.85
N SER A 166 1.20 -3.60 -14.13
CA SER A 166 0.39 -3.16 -13.00
C SER A 166 0.39 -4.16 -11.86
N THR A 167 0.20 -3.65 -10.65
CA THR A 167 0.30 -4.41 -9.40
C THR A 167 -0.89 -4.11 -8.49
N ARG A 168 -2.08 -3.93 -9.08
CA ARG A 168 -3.32 -3.75 -8.30
C ARG A 168 -3.47 -4.87 -7.28
N PHE A 169 -4.11 -4.57 -6.16
CA PHE A 169 -4.53 -5.61 -5.24
C PHE A 169 -5.88 -6.18 -5.67
N MET A 170 -6.18 -7.39 -5.21
CA MET A 170 -7.53 -7.94 -5.24
C MET A 170 -7.91 -8.50 -3.87
N TRP A 171 -9.23 -8.50 -3.60
CA TRP A 171 -9.81 -9.48 -2.71
C TRP A 171 -10.39 -10.62 -3.55
N ARG A 172 -10.34 -11.84 -3.03
CA ARG A 172 -10.75 -13.07 -3.73
C ARG A 172 -11.24 -14.11 -2.71
N ASN A 173 -12.08 -15.05 -3.16
CA ASN A 173 -12.47 -16.23 -2.39
C ASN A 173 -12.85 -15.87 -0.93
N GLY A 174 -13.80 -14.94 -0.82
CA GLY A 174 -14.08 -14.20 0.41
C GLY A 174 -13.12 -13.03 0.56
N ASN A 175 -12.46 -12.96 1.70
CA ASN A 175 -11.63 -11.82 2.09
C ASN A 175 -10.13 -12.03 1.88
N GLN A 176 -9.71 -13.01 1.08
CA GLN A 176 -8.29 -13.28 0.86
C GLN A 176 -7.71 -12.20 -0.04
N GLY A 177 -6.55 -11.68 0.33
CA GLY A 177 -5.80 -10.73 -0.48
C GLY A 177 -4.86 -11.40 -1.47
N GLU A 178 -4.64 -10.74 -2.60
CA GLU A 178 -3.61 -11.09 -3.59
C GLU A 178 -3.11 -9.81 -4.30
N VAL A 179 -1.90 -9.87 -4.85
CA VAL A 179 -1.45 -8.93 -5.89
C VAL A 179 -1.92 -9.48 -7.22
N TYR A 180 -2.66 -8.67 -7.97
CA TYR A 180 -3.14 -8.98 -9.31
C TYR A 180 -2.23 -8.33 -10.34
N PHE A 181 -1.29 -9.13 -10.85
CA PHE A 181 -0.14 -8.67 -11.58
C PHE A 181 -0.32 -8.74 -13.09
N TYR A 182 0.12 -7.70 -13.79
CA TYR A 182 0.26 -7.67 -15.25
C TYR A 182 1.69 -7.24 -15.60
N SER A 183 2.24 -7.85 -16.65
CA SER A 183 3.48 -7.43 -17.30
C SER A 183 3.46 -7.73 -18.80
N PRO A 184 4.38 -7.16 -19.59
CA PRO A 184 4.50 -7.46 -21.03
C PRO A 184 4.90 -8.92 -21.31
N ASP A 185 5.48 -9.60 -20.32
CA ASP A 185 5.94 -10.99 -20.44
C ASP A 185 4.81 -12.03 -20.26
N GLU A 186 3.57 -11.57 -20.06
CA GLU A 186 2.42 -12.41 -19.72
C GLU A 186 1.30 -12.31 -20.76
N ASP A 187 0.39 -13.27 -20.71
CA ASP A 187 -0.80 -13.33 -21.53
C ASP A 187 -2.07 -13.56 -20.68
N GLY A 188 -3.23 -13.47 -21.33
CA GLY A 188 -4.51 -13.73 -20.68
C GLY A 188 -4.90 -12.62 -19.70
N TYR A 189 -5.41 -12.99 -18.52
CA TYR A 189 -5.72 -12.06 -17.46
C TYR A 189 -4.57 -12.02 -16.44
N GLY A 190 -4.58 -11.01 -15.56
CA GLY A 190 -3.50 -10.83 -14.59
C GLY A 190 -3.26 -12.07 -13.73
N ARG A 191 -1.99 -12.27 -13.35
CA ARG A 191 -1.56 -13.37 -12.51
C ARG A 191 -1.89 -13.08 -11.05
N ASP A 192 -2.49 -14.07 -10.39
CA ASP A 192 -2.79 -14.03 -8.95
C ASP A 192 -1.52 -14.38 -8.16
N LEU A 193 -0.96 -13.39 -7.45
CA LEU A 193 0.26 -13.55 -6.64
C LEU A 193 -0.06 -13.45 -5.15
N GLY A 194 0.27 -14.51 -4.41
CA GLY A 194 0.16 -14.51 -2.94
C GLY A 194 -1.26 -14.64 -2.42
N LEU A 195 -2.18 -15.26 -3.18
CA LEU A 195 -3.55 -15.47 -2.76
C LEU A 195 -3.64 -16.07 -1.34
N GLY A 196 -4.26 -15.31 -0.44
CA GLY A 196 -4.49 -15.73 0.95
C GLY A 196 -3.30 -15.53 1.88
N ALA A 197 -2.20 -14.91 1.42
CA ALA A 197 -1.08 -14.53 2.27
C ALA A 197 -1.46 -13.47 3.31
N TRP A 198 -2.51 -12.68 3.03
CA TRP A 198 -3.22 -11.86 4.02
C TRP A 198 -4.73 -11.92 3.78
N ARG A 199 -5.49 -11.37 4.72
CA ARG A 199 -6.95 -11.27 4.65
C ARG A 199 -7.40 -9.87 5.02
N TYR A 200 -8.40 -9.35 4.32
CA TYR A 200 -9.02 -8.07 4.63
C TYR A 200 -10.09 -8.25 5.71
N PRO A 201 -9.96 -7.64 6.88
CA PRO A 201 -11.03 -7.65 7.87
C PRO A 201 -12.22 -6.81 7.38
N ALA A 202 -13.42 -7.30 7.68
CA ALA A 202 -14.68 -6.58 7.53
C ALA A 202 -15.25 -6.35 8.93
N ASP A 203 -14.56 -5.50 9.68
CA ASP A 203 -14.75 -5.26 11.11
C ASP A 203 -15.00 -3.78 11.45
N ASP A 204 -15.25 -2.97 10.41
CA ASP A 204 -15.47 -1.54 10.52
C ASP A 204 -14.22 -0.76 11.02
N ALA A 205 -13.01 -1.32 10.91
CA ALA A 205 -11.75 -0.63 11.18
C ALA A 205 -11.00 -0.23 9.91
N TYR A 206 -10.13 0.78 10.02
CA TYR A 206 -9.17 1.09 8.97
C TYR A 206 -7.93 0.23 9.16
N HIS A 207 -7.58 -0.48 8.10
CA HIS A 207 -6.33 -1.24 7.99
C HIS A 207 -5.40 -0.54 7.01
N THR A 208 -4.10 -0.71 7.20
CA THR A 208 -3.06 -0.13 6.34
C THR A 208 -2.53 -1.21 5.42
N ILE A 209 -2.52 -0.94 4.11
CA ILE A 209 -1.83 -1.78 3.13
C ILE A 209 -0.69 -0.99 2.52
N GLU A 210 0.45 -1.66 2.38
CA GLU A 210 1.63 -1.12 1.75
C GLU A 210 2.16 -2.10 0.70
N GLN A 211 2.46 -1.58 -0.49
CA GLN A 211 3.11 -2.28 -1.57
C GLN A 211 4.45 -1.62 -1.86
N PHE A 212 5.53 -2.40 -1.92
CA PHE A 212 6.86 -1.95 -2.35
C PHE A 212 7.28 -2.70 -3.60
N VAL A 213 7.60 -1.97 -4.66
CA VAL A 213 8.10 -2.53 -5.92
C VAL A 213 9.56 -2.13 -6.10
N ASP A 214 10.45 -3.09 -6.31
CA ASP A 214 11.84 -2.86 -6.76
C ASP A 214 11.95 -3.34 -8.21
N ARG A 215 12.01 -2.40 -9.16
CA ARG A 215 12.08 -2.71 -10.59
C ARG A 215 13.39 -3.37 -10.99
N SER A 216 14.49 -2.98 -10.35
CA SER A 216 15.80 -3.55 -10.69
C SER A 216 15.96 -4.99 -10.21
N ARG A 217 15.36 -5.35 -9.08
CA ARG A 217 15.30 -6.74 -8.58
C ARG A 217 14.10 -7.49 -9.14
N GLN A 218 13.14 -6.77 -9.73
CA GLN A 218 11.84 -7.26 -10.13
C GLN A 218 11.14 -8.00 -8.99
N THR A 219 10.99 -7.31 -7.86
CA THR A 219 10.35 -7.88 -6.67
C THR A 219 9.20 -7.00 -6.19
N ILE A 220 8.15 -7.65 -5.68
CA ILE A 220 7.02 -7.01 -5.01
C ILE A 220 6.98 -7.51 -3.58
N THR A 221 6.88 -6.60 -2.62
CA THR A 221 6.71 -6.92 -1.20
C THR A 221 5.48 -6.19 -0.66
N VAL A 222 4.73 -6.86 0.21
CA VAL A 222 3.45 -6.36 0.75
C VAL A 222 3.49 -6.42 2.27
N TRP A 223 3.04 -5.34 2.88
CA TRP A 223 2.75 -5.27 4.31
C TRP A 223 1.27 -4.98 4.53
N PHE A 224 0.71 -5.61 5.56
CA PHE A 224 -0.64 -5.36 6.03
C PHE A 224 -0.58 -5.07 7.53
N ASP A 225 -1.08 -3.91 7.94
CA ASP A 225 -0.95 -3.36 9.30
C ASP A 225 0.49 -3.41 9.85
N GLY A 226 1.45 -3.04 9.00
CA GLY A 226 2.88 -2.99 9.35
C GLY A 226 3.58 -4.35 9.41
N VAL A 227 2.88 -5.46 9.19
CA VAL A 227 3.46 -6.81 9.15
C VAL A 227 3.73 -7.20 7.70
N GLN A 228 4.95 -7.67 7.39
CA GLN A 228 5.24 -8.19 6.05
C GLN A 228 4.46 -9.49 5.84
N VAL A 229 3.54 -9.50 4.88
CA VAL A 229 2.65 -10.64 4.62
C VAL A 229 3.04 -11.41 3.37
N PHE A 230 3.71 -10.77 2.41
CA PHE A 230 4.03 -11.40 1.13
C PHE A 230 5.27 -10.78 0.47
N THR A 231 6.06 -11.60 -0.21
CA THR A 231 7.14 -11.15 -1.10
C THR A 231 7.31 -12.14 -2.25
N THR A 232 7.53 -11.65 -3.47
CA THR A 232 7.80 -12.50 -4.63
C THR A 232 8.67 -11.79 -5.66
N ALA A 233 9.37 -12.59 -6.46
CA ALA A 233 9.95 -12.13 -7.72
C ALA A 233 8.86 -12.07 -8.82
N VAL A 234 9.05 -11.19 -9.78
CA VAL A 234 8.28 -11.01 -11.01
C VAL A 234 9.24 -10.78 -12.18
N THR A 235 8.72 -10.65 -13.40
CA THR A 235 9.49 -10.30 -14.61
C THR A 235 8.75 -9.20 -15.39
N GLY A 236 9.38 -8.65 -16.43
CA GLY A 236 8.75 -7.70 -17.35
C GLY A 236 8.59 -6.26 -16.82
N ILE A 237 9.15 -5.92 -15.65
CA ILE A 237 8.99 -4.56 -15.07
C ILE A 237 10.28 -3.72 -15.06
N GLY A 238 11.44 -4.35 -15.27
CA GLY A 238 12.73 -3.72 -15.05
C GLY A 238 13.02 -2.51 -15.95
N ALA A 239 12.57 -2.54 -17.21
CA ALA A 239 12.83 -1.50 -18.20
C ALA A 239 11.73 -0.40 -18.26
N ILE A 240 10.61 -0.58 -17.56
CA ILE A 240 9.44 0.30 -17.65
C ILE A 240 9.32 1.13 -16.38
N ASP A 241 9.39 2.45 -16.52
CA ASP A 241 9.31 3.41 -15.41
C ASP A 241 7.99 3.37 -14.63
N PHE A 242 8.04 3.79 -13.36
CA PHE A 242 6.82 3.99 -12.59
C PHE A 242 6.05 5.16 -13.21
N SER A 243 4.75 4.96 -13.43
CA SER A 243 3.87 6.03 -13.93
C SER A 243 3.00 6.60 -12.81
N GLY A 244 2.58 5.77 -11.86
CA GLY A 244 1.91 6.24 -10.64
C GLY A 244 1.01 5.21 -9.98
N ILE A 245 -0.06 5.71 -9.38
CA ILE A 245 -1.13 4.93 -8.74
C ILE A 245 -2.19 4.61 -9.78
N PHE A 246 -2.49 3.33 -9.90
CA PHE A 246 -3.68 2.84 -10.56
C PHE A 246 -4.78 2.66 -9.52
N PHE A 247 -5.55 3.71 -9.26
CA PHE A 247 -6.71 3.61 -8.39
C PHE A 247 -7.81 2.88 -9.15
N SER A 248 -8.09 1.64 -8.77
CA SER A 248 -9.08 0.80 -9.44
C SER A 248 -9.78 -0.04 -8.40
N THR A 249 -11.07 0.18 -8.20
CA THR A 249 -11.83 -0.64 -7.27
C THR A 249 -13.23 -0.89 -7.76
N PHE A 250 -13.58 -2.16 -7.87
CA PHE A 250 -14.85 -2.69 -8.35
C PHE A 250 -14.86 -4.20 -8.10
N TYR A 251 -16.03 -4.79 -7.87
CA TYR A 251 -16.20 -6.25 -7.93
C TYR A 251 -16.00 -6.69 -9.36
N GLY A 252 -15.41 -7.85 -9.62
CA GLY A 252 -15.56 -8.36 -10.98
C GLY A 252 -14.60 -9.43 -11.42
N GLY A 253 -14.53 -9.54 -12.76
CA GLY A 253 -15.02 -10.70 -13.50
C GLY A 253 -16.09 -10.21 -14.48
N HIS A 254 -16.66 -11.06 -15.33
CA HIS A 254 -17.49 -10.62 -16.47
C HIS A 254 -18.98 -10.94 -16.34
N SER A 255 -19.47 -11.26 -15.13
CA SER A 255 -20.87 -11.63 -14.90
C SER A 255 -21.43 -11.09 -13.58
N THR A 256 -22.75 -11.21 -13.44
CA THR A 256 -23.52 -10.81 -12.25
C THR A 256 -23.20 -11.61 -11.00
N GLU A 257 -22.56 -12.78 -11.13
CA GLU A 257 -22.20 -13.66 -10.01
C GLU A 257 -21.02 -13.16 -9.17
N TRP A 258 -20.33 -12.11 -9.63
CA TRP A 258 -19.13 -11.58 -8.95
C TRP A 258 -19.46 -10.58 -7.86
N GLY A 259 -20.51 -9.80 -8.09
CA GLY A 259 -20.92 -8.69 -7.26
C GLY A 259 -21.49 -9.09 -5.91
N PRO A 260 -21.65 -8.11 -5.01
CA PRO A 260 -22.29 -8.35 -3.72
C PRO A 260 -23.80 -8.53 -3.91
N ALA A 261 -24.43 -9.35 -3.08
CA ALA A 261 -25.89 -9.54 -3.08
C ALA A 261 -26.63 -8.28 -2.59
N VAL A 262 -25.97 -7.45 -1.78
CA VAL A 262 -26.49 -6.18 -1.27
C VAL A 262 -25.54 -5.04 -1.63
N ALA A 263 -26.06 -3.82 -1.72
CA ALA A 263 -25.21 -2.66 -1.92
C ALA A 263 -24.19 -2.54 -0.78
N SER A 264 -22.97 -2.18 -1.11
CA SER A 264 -21.86 -2.10 -0.18
C SER A 264 -21.03 -0.84 -0.42
N GLU A 265 -20.16 -0.52 0.53
CA GLU A 265 -19.18 0.55 0.41
C GLU A 265 -17.81 0.11 0.92
N VAL A 266 -16.77 0.78 0.45
CA VAL A 266 -15.39 0.66 0.94
C VAL A 266 -14.84 2.07 1.08
N ARG A 267 -14.14 2.34 2.18
CA ARG A 267 -13.57 3.66 2.46
C ARG A 267 -12.06 3.60 2.34
N PHE A 268 -11.48 4.63 1.74
CA PHE A 268 -10.04 4.77 1.56
C PHE A 268 -9.56 6.11 2.11
N ARG A 269 -8.32 6.19 2.59
CA ARG A 269 -7.67 7.45 3.00
C ARG A 269 -6.16 7.31 3.09
N ASN A 270 -5.48 8.44 3.32
CA ASN A 270 -4.05 8.49 3.66
C ASN A 270 -3.16 7.82 2.60
N PHE A 271 -3.40 8.14 1.32
CA PHE A 271 -2.53 7.68 0.24
C PHE A 271 -1.19 8.40 0.29
N SER A 272 -0.11 7.63 0.19
CA SER A 272 1.24 8.16 0.10
C SER A 272 2.15 7.28 -0.75
N LEU A 273 3.10 7.95 -1.39
CA LEU A 273 4.18 7.33 -2.14
C LEU A 273 5.51 7.65 -1.48
N SER A 274 6.44 6.71 -1.49
CA SER A 274 7.83 6.97 -1.10
C SER A 274 8.82 6.10 -1.87
N THR A 275 10.04 6.57 -2.10
CA THR A 275 11.09 5.71 -2.68
C THR A 275 11.65 4.68 -1.68
N ALA A 276 11.24 4.74 -0.40
CA ALA A 276 11.56 3.78 0.63
C ALA A 276 10.28 3.17 1.24
N VAL A 277 10.45 2.11 2.02
CA VAL A 277 9.38 1.51 2.82
C VAL A 277 8.88 2.52 3.86
N GLN A 278 7.56 2.56 4.08
CA GLN A 278 6.84 3.60 4.83
C GLN A 278 6.34 3.13 6.20
N HIS A 279 5.66 1.98 6.23
CA HIS A 279 4.89 1.41 7.35
C HIS A 279 3.81 2.32 7.96
#